data_AF-A0A946Q5P8-F1
#
_entry.id   AF-A0A946Q5P8-F1
#
_cell.length_a   1.000
_cell.length_b   1.000
_cell.length_c   1.000
_cell.angle_alpha   90.00
_cell.angle_beta   90.00
_cell.angle_gamma   90.00
#
_symmetry.space_group_name_H-M   'P 1'
#
loop_
_entity.id
_entity.type
_entity.pdbx_description
1 polymer ?
#
loop_
_entity_poly.entity_id
_entity_poly.type
_entity_poly.pdbx_seq_one_letter_code
_entity_poly.pdbx_strand_id
1 'polypeptide(L)'
;MNLRPVQAMIAIAIMLCGPLLHAGDANTKKEVFFGTTHAHSSWSIDAFGLGNQKSGPEDGYRFARGEVVTHMGGEKVQLKHPLDFFMMTDHSEMMGTAPLMLEKGSVLYSGTRLDVPDLVRD
;
A
#
# COMPACT_ATOMS: atom_id res chain seq x y z
N MET A 1 29.97 -35.49 18.99
CA MET A 1 28.52 -35.31 19.26
C MET A 1 27.76 -36.04 18.17
N ASN A 2 27.24 -37.24 18.45
CA ASN A 2 26.50 -38.03 17.45
C ASN A 2 25.05 -37.53 17.41
N LEU A 3 24.64 -37.02 16.25
CA LEU A 3 23.24 -36.66 16.00
C LEU A 3 22.39 -37.93 16.07
N ARG A 4 21.24 -37.84 16.77
CA ARG A 4 20.28 -38.95 16.81
C ARG A 4 19.69 -39.15 15.40
N PRO A 5 19.33 -40.39 15.02
CA PRO A 5 18.87 -40.71 13.65
C PRO A 5 17.69 -39.84 13.17
N VAL A 6 16.84 -39.37 14.08
CA VAL A 6 15.73 -38.43 13.79
C VAL A 6 16.25 -37.04 13.38
N GLN A 7 17.35 -36.56 13.97
CA GLN A 7 17.96 -35.28 13.62
C GLN A 7 18.66 -35.32 12.27
N ALA A 8 19.25 -36.47 11.91
CA ALA A 8 19.82 -36.70 10.58
C ALA A 8 18.72 -36.72 9.49
N MET A 9 17.58 -37.34 9.77
CA MET A 9 16.43 -37.40 8.86
C MET A 9 15.82 -36.01 8.60
N ILE A 10 15.69 -35.17 9.64
CA ILE A 10 15.20 -33.78 9.50
C ILE A 10 16.19 -32.94 8.69
N ALA A 11 17.50 -33.06 8.93
CA ALA A 11 18.51 -32.33 8.16
C ALA A 11 18.55 -32.73 6.67
N ILE A 12 18.36 -34.02 6.38
CA ILE A 12 18.28 -34.55 5.01
C ILE A 12 17.00 -34.05 4.30
N ALA A 13 15.85 -34.02 4.99
CA ALA A 13 14.61 -33.48 4.44
C ALA A 13 14.72 -31.98 4.10
N ILE A 14 15.41 -31.20 4.94
CA ILE A 14 15.67 -29.77 4.68
C ILE A 14 16.63 -29.59 3.50
N MET A 15 17.67 -30.42 3.36
CA MET A 15 18.58 -30.35 2.20
C MET A 15 17.95 -30.80 0.88
N LEU A 16 17.04 -31.78 0.91
CA LEU A 16 16.34 -32.28 -0.29
C LEU A 16 15.16 -31.38 -0.73
N CYS A 17 14.51 -30.67 0.20
CA CYS A 17 13.44 -29.71 -0.12
C CYS A 17 13.92 -28.25 -0.22
N GLY A 18 15.11 -27.92 0.26
CA GLY A 18 15.65 -26.55 0.29
C GLY A 18 15.84 -25.87 -1.08
N PRO A 19 16.26 -26.55 -2.17
CA PRO A 19 16.52 -25.87 -3.43
C PRO A 19 15.25 -25.51 -4.22
N LEU A 20 14.07 -25.99 -3.82
CA LEU A 20 12.83 -25.70 -4.55
C LEU A 20 12.27 -24.29 -4.26
N LEU A 21 12.86 -23.55 -3.31
CA LEU A 21 12.28 -22.31 -2.80
C LEU A 21 12.90 -21.01 -3.32
N HIS A 22 13.84 -21.04 -4.27
CA HIS A 22 14.40 -19.80 -4.84
C HIS A 22 14.71 -19.94 -6.34
N ALA A 23 13.67 -19.93 -7.15
CA ALA A 23 13.76 -19.27 -8.45
C ALA A 23 12.98 -17.97 -8.30
N GLY A 24 13.69 -16.86 -8.03
CA GLY A 24 13.10 -15.56 -8.29
C GLY A 24 12.72 -15.53 -9.77
N ASP A 25 11.50 -15.10 -10.08
CA ASP A 25 10.99 -14.94 -11.45
C ASP A 25 11.91 -13.99 -12.22
N ALA A 26 13.00 -14.52 -12.76
CA ALA A 26 13.76 -13.82 -13.76
C ALA A 26 12.79 -13.61 -14.92
N ASN A 27 12.69 -12.38 -15.41
CA ASN A 27 11.89 -12.04 -16.59
C ASN A 27 12.50 -12.68 -17.84
N THR A 28 12.35 -13.99 -17.96
CA THR A 28 12.95 -14.86 -19.00
C THR A 28 12.41 -14.55 -20.38
N LYS A 29 11.17 -14.07 -20.44
CA LYS A 29 10.49 -13.60 -21.65
C LYS A 29 10.94 -12.20 -22.10
N LYS A 30 11.72 -11.49 -21.27
CA LYS A 30 12.15 -10.11 -21.50
C LYS A 30 10.96 -9.17 -21.75
N GLU A 31 9.88 -9.37 -21.01
CA GLU A 31 8.69 -8.54 -21.04
C GLU A 31 9.03 -7.13 -20.55
N VAL A 32 8.47 -6.09 -21.18
CA VAL A 32 8.63 -4.71 -20.69
C VAL A 32 7.39 -4.38 -19.86
N PHE A 33 7.61 -3.95 -18.62
CA PHE A 33 6.54 -3.55 -17.71
C PHE A 33 6.45 -2.03 -17.61
N PHE A 34 5.22 -1.51 -17.61
CA PHE A 34 4.90 -0.09 -17.48
C PHE A 34 4.02 0.12 -16.25
N GLY A 35 4.43 1.08 -15.42
CA GLY A 35 3.76 1.35 -14.16
C GLY A 35 4.21 2.66 -13.55
N THR A 36 3.69 2.95 -12.36
CA THR A 36 4.11 4.12 -11.57
C THR A 36 4.74 3.67 -10.26
N THR A 37 5.84 4.30 -9.91
CA THR A 37 6.52 4.14 -8.62
C THR A 37 6.23 5.30 -7.66
N HIS A 38 5.51 6.33 -8.12
CA HIS A 38 5.28 7.54 -7.35
C HIS A 38 3.88 8.08 -7.64
N ALA A 39 2.99 8.02 -6.65
CA ALA A 39 1.61 8.49 -6.75
C ALA A 39 1.13 8.93 -5.37
N HIS A 40 0.32 9.99 -5.35
CA HIS A 40 -0.23 10.58 -4.13
C HIS A 40 -1.76 10.50 -4.18
N SER A 41 -2.37 10.15 -3.06
CA SER A 41 -3.80 10.13 -2.81
C SER A 41 -4.24 11.35 -1.99
N SER A 42 -5.54 11.48 -1.72
CA SER A 42 -6.07 12.48 -0.80
C SER A 42 -5.57 12.35 0.63
N TRP A 43 -4.83 11.29 0.98
CA TRP A 43 -4.19 11.16 2.29
C TRP A 43 -2.85 11.90 2.35
N SER A 44 -2.20 12.17 1.21
CA SER A 44 -1.01 13.01 1.20
C SER A 44 -1.37 14.48 1.35
N ILE A 45 -0.59 15.19 2.17
CA ILE A 45 -0.85 16.60 2.52
C ILE A 45 -0.78 17.53 1.30
N ASP A 46 0.14 17.27 0.37
CA ASP A 46 0.33 18.06 -0.84
C ASP A 46 -0.81 17.86 -1.85
N ALA A 47 -1.18 16.61 -2.12
CA ALA A 47 -2.30 16.28 -3.00
C ALA A 47 -3.61 16.84 -2.45
N PHE A 48 -3.85 16.69 -1.14
CA PHE A 48 -5.02 17.27 -0.48
C PHE A 48 -5.03 18.80 -0.58
N GLY A 49 -3.90 19.45 -0.27
CA GLY A 49 -3.74 20.90 -0.33
C GLY A 49 -3.90 21.48 -1.74
N LEU A 50 -3.55 20.69 -2.76
CA LEU A 50 -3.74 21.03 -4.19
C LEU A 50 -5.13 20.64 -4.73
N GLY A 51 -6.07 20.27 -3.86
CA GLY A 51 -7.48 20.09 -4.19
C GLY A 51 -7.93 18.64 -4.39
N ASN A 52 -7.03 17.65 -4.32
CA ASN A 52 -7.43 16.24 -4.33
C ASN A 52 -7.96 15.84 -2.94
N GLN A 53 -9.18 16.25 -2.62
CA GLN A 53 -9.76 16.01 -1.30
C GLN A 53 -10.55 14.69 -1.20
N LYS A 54 -10.75 13.99 -2.32
CA LYS A 54 -11.69 12.85 -2.39
C LYS A 54 -11.09 11.57 -2.95
N SER A 55 -10.12 11.65 -3.87
CA SER A 55 -9.55 10.44 -4.50
C SER A 55 -8.54 9.78 -3.55
N GLY A 56 -9.03 8.83 -2.76
CA GLY A 56 -8.23 8.11 -1.77
C GLY A 56 -7.34 7.03 -2.40
N PRO A 57 -6.58 6.28 -1.58
CA PRO A 57 -5.71 5.22 -2.07
C PRO A 57 -6.45 4.14 -2.88
N GLU A 58 -7.70 3.85 -2.51
CA GLU A 58 -8.58 2.88 -3.18
C GLU A 58 -8.91 3.31 -4.61
N ASP A 59 -9.26 4.59 -4.82
CA ASP A 59 -9.51 5.12 -6.16
C ASP A 59 -8.24 5.06 -7.02
N GLY A 60 -7.08 5.38 -6.44
CA GLY A 60 -5.79 5.28 -7.13
C GLY A 60 -5.49 3.85 -7.58
N TYR A 61 -5.70 2.87 -6.69
CA TYR A 61 -5.53 1.45 -7.01
C TYR A 61 -6.50 0.98 -8.10
N ARG A 62 -7.78 1.35 -8.02
CA ARG A 62 -8.79 1.03 -9.03
C ARG A 62 -8.49 1.64 -10.39
N PHE A 63 -8.08 2.91 -10.40
CA PHE A 63 -7.63 3.59 -11.62
C PHE A 63 -6.45 2.87 -12.26
N ALA A 64 -5.46 2.44 -11.47
CA ALA A 64 -4.31 1.67 -11.94
C ALA A 64 -4.70 0.30 -12.53
N ARG A 65 -5.75 -0.35 -12.01
CA ARG A 65 -6.35 -1.57 -12.59
C ARG A 65 -7.17 -1.32 -13.86
N GLY A 66 -7.29 -0.06 -14.31
CA GLY A 66 -8.06 0.32 -15.48
C GLY A 66 -9.56 0.46 -15.22
N GLU A 67 -9.99 0.60 -13.97
CA GLU A 67 -11.39 0.91 -13.65
C GLU A 67 -11.69 2.40 -13.88
N VAL A 68 -12.96 2.71 -14.12
CA VAL A 68 -13.42 4.10 -14.20
C VAL A 68 -13.52 4.69 -12.79
N VAL A 69 -12.84 5.81 -12.57
CA VAL A 69 -12.90 6.57 -11.32
C VAL A 69 -13.36 8.00 -11.57
N THR A 70 -13.75 8.71 -10.50
CA THR A 70 -14.07 10.14 -10.58
C THR A 70 -12.81 10.93 -10.28
N HIS A 71 -12.35 11.77 -11.21
CA HIS A 71 -11.28 12.72 -10.96
C HIS A 71 -11.75 13.83 -10.02
N MET A 72 -10.82 14.50 -9.34
CA MET A 72 -11.11 15.61 -8.43
C MET A 72 -11.91 16.76 -9.07
N GLY A 73 -11.79 16.95 -10.39
CA GLY A 73 -12.60 17.90 -11.17
C GLY A 73 -14.05 17.47 -11.43
N GLY A 74 -14.42 16.24 -11.04
CA GLY A 74 -15.77 15.67 -11.16
C GLY A 74 -16.00 14.82 -12.41
N GLU A 75 -15.08 14.84 -13.37
CA GLU A 75 -15.13 14.03 -14.58
C GLU A 75 -14.81 12.55 -14.30
N LYS A 76 -15.30 11.66 -15.17
CA LYS A 76 -14.95 10.24 -15.14
C LYS A 76 -13.69 10.00 -15.96
N VAL A 77 -12.69 9.36 -15.37
CA VAL A 77 -11.41 9.05 -16.01
C VAL A 77 -11.10 7.56 -15.93
N GLN A 78 -10.40 7.05 -16.94
CA GLN A 78 -9.98 5.66 -17.04
C GLN A 78 -8.67 5.57 -17.82
N LEU A 79 -7.75 4.70 -17.41
CA LEU A 79 -6.58 4.38 -18.21
C LEU A 79 -6.98 3.57 -19.45
N LYS A 80 -6.31 3.83 -20.57
CA LYS A 80 -6.50 3.05 -21.81
C LYS A 80 -6.11 1.57 -21.62
N HIS A 81 -5.08 1.33 -20.81
CA HIS A 81 -4.59 0.01 -20.43
C HIS A 81 -4.24 0.03 -18.93
N PRO A 82 -4.55 -1.04 -18.18
CA PRO A 82 -4.10 -1.19 -16.79
C PRO A 82 -2.57 -1.11 -16.69
N LEU A 83 -2.07 -0.67 -15.53
CA LEU A 83 -0.64 -0.67 -15.24
C LEU A 83 -0.18 -2.06 -14.81
N ASP A 84 1.05 -2.43 -15.18
CA ASP A 84 1.67 -3.69 -14.74
C ASP A 84 2.06 -3.64 -13.26
N PHE A 85 2.39 -2.44 -12.77
CA PHE A 85 2.64 -2.19 -11.35
C PHE A 85 2.22 -0.77 -10.96
N PHE A 86 1.84 -0.62 -9.69
CA PHE A 86 1.41 0.65 -9.11
C PHE A 86 1.87 0.73 -7.67
N MET A 87 2.44 1.88 -7.30
CA MET A 87 2.82 2.18 -5.92
C MET A 87 2.13 3.47 -5.47
N MET A 88 1.45 3.38 -4.33
CA MET A 88 0.98 4.55 -3.59
C MET A 88 2.08 5.00 -2.64
N THR A 89 2.51 6.24 -2.77
CA THR A 89 3.66 6.81 -2.05
C THR A 89 3.30 8.16 -1.45
N ASP A 90 2.26 8.19 -0.62
CA ASP A 90 1.90 9.40 0.11
C ASP A 90 3.04 9.88 1.01
N HIS A 91 3.09 11.19 1.28
CA HIS A 91 3.99 11.72 2.29
C HIS A 91 3.72 11.07 3.65
N SER A 92 4.80 10.68 4.33
CA SER A 92 4.71 10.05 5.66
C SER A 92 4.18 11.03 6.71
N GLU A 93 4.58 12.29 6.56
CA GLU A 93 4.18 13.40 7.38
C GLU A 93 2.72 13.71 7.11
N MET A 94 1.91 13.76 8.17
CA MET A 94 0.51 14.16 8.07
C MET A 94 -0.34 13.23 7.19
N MET A 95 0.10 11.97 6.97
CA MET A 95 -0.67 10.98 6.23
C MET A 95 -2.08 10.83 6.80
N GLY A 96 -3.09 11.19 6.01
CA GLY A 96 -4.50 11.14 6.38
C GLY A 96 -4.93 12.18 7.43
N THR A 97 -4.05 13.05 7.94
CA THR A 97 -4.46 14.02 8.96
C THR A 97 -5.30 15.14 8.38
N ALA A 98 -4.98 15.63 7.19
CA ALA A 98 -5.72 16.69 6.52
C ALA A 98 -7.21 16.34 6.27
N PRO A 99 -7.57 15.17 5.71
CA PRO A 99 -8.97 14.79 5.57
C PRO A 99 -9.65 14.65 6.95
N LEU A 100 -8.99 14.06 7.95
CA LEU A 100 -9.56 13.93 9.29
C LEU A 100 -9.85 15.30 9.92
N MET A 101 -8.97 16.30 9.78
CA MET A 101 -9.22 17.64 10.32
C MET A 101 -10.49 18.30 9.77
N LEU A 102 -10.95 17.92 8.56
CA LEU A 102 -12.18 18.44 7.97
C LEU A 102 -13.39 17.51 8.17
N GLU A 103 -13.16 16.26 8.55
CA GLU A 103 -14.22 15.27 8.77
C GLU A 103 -14.91 15.49 10.13
N LYS A 104 -16.17 15.93 10.10
CA LYS A 104 -17.00 16.12 11.30
C LYS A 104 -17.03 14.85 12.15
N GLY A 105 -16.65 14.98 13.42
CA GLY A 105 -16.65 13.87 14.38
C GLY A 105 -15.38 13.03 14.37
N SER A 106 -14.40 13.34 13.52
CA SER A 106 -13.07 12.73 13.62
C SER A 106 -12.34 13.19 14.89
N VAL A 107 -11.35 12.41 15.29
CA VAL A 107 -10.45 12.73 16.41
C VAL A 107 -9.65 14.01 16.21
N LEU A 108 -9.54 14.52 14.98
CA LEU A 108 -8.80 15.75 14.66
C LEU A 108 -9.71 16.96 14.37
N TYR A 109 -11.04 16.77 14.31
CA TYR A 109 -11.99 17.84 13.93
C TYR A 109 -12.18 18.91 14.99
N SER A 110 -12.29 18.54 16.28
CA SER A 110 -12.68 19.45 17.36
C SER A 110 -11.51 20.21 18.00
N GLY A 111 -10.27 20.02 17.54
CA GLY A 111 -9.08 20.70 18.06
C GLY A 111 -8.81 20.49 19.56
N THR A 112 -9.54 19.60 20.22
CA THR A 112 -9.49 19.41 21.67
C THR A 112 -9.51 17.92 21.99
N ARG A 113 -8.39 17.52 22.62
CA ARG A 113 -8.16 16.26 23.33
C ARG A 113 -8.06 15.02 22.43
N LEU A 114 -6.83 14.50 22.34
CA LEU A 114 -6.63 13.07 22.18
C LEU A 114 -7.31 12.42 23.38
N ASP A 115 -8.56 12.06 23.24
CA ASP A 115 -9.24 11.15 24.15
C ASP A 115 -8.57 9.79 23.92
N VAL A 116 -7.39 9.59 24.52
CA VAL A 116 -6.71 8.30 24.57
C VAL A 116 -7.56 7.42 25.47
N PRO A 117 -8.41 6.52 24.95
CA PRO A 117 -9.19 5.66 25.81
C PRO A 117 -8.22 4.55 26.25
N ASP A 118 -7.81 4.60 27.51
CA ASP A 118 -7.29 3.46 28.29
C ASP A 118 -6.05 2.68 27.77
N LEU A 119 -5.24 3.18 26.83
CA LEU A 119 -3.99 2.50 26.44
C LEU A 119 -2.78 2.76 27.37
N VAL A 120 -2.97 3.50 28.46
CA VAL A 120 -1.97 3.67 29.53
C VAL A 120 -2.67 3.62 30.88
N ARG A 121 -3.05 2.41 31.29
CA ARG A 121 -3.32 2.10 32.70
C ARG A 121 -2.43 0.93 33.07
N ASP A 122 -1.34 1.24 33.76
CA ASP A 122 -0.63 0.29 34.63
C ASP A 122 -1.52 -0.07 35.83
#